data_AF-A0A5C3NNT9-F1
#
_entry.id   AF-A0A5C3NNT9-F1
#
_cell.length_a   1.000
_cell.length_b   1.000
_cell.length_c   1.000
_cell.angle_alpha   90.00
_cell.angle_beta   90.00
_cell.angle_gamma   90.00
#
_symmetry.space_group_name_H-M   'P 1'
#
loop_
_entity.id
_entity.type
_entity.pdbx_description
1 polymer ?
#
loop_
_entity_poly.entity_id
_entity_poly.type
_entity_poly.pdbx_seq_one_letter_code
_entity_poly.pdbx_strand_id
1 'polypeptide(L)'
;MAHRTPVTTSSGAPVTPDGVALRDLKCNAIDLHRLRSFLGEGEVYQQFKHRFDTADLAWLVAGAHKDGKHFINPDQFHPMWAKARLVRANGKDAIYQARREFRDKLRDLVWDALTVLDRISGGASILIHSPGTVEPGHPLELPFLKFDVYVPQFIGQENPLVDRPLASIVQTFAQEVALPVTRRWRRAFEKLNLKLAEVDTSIEPPSHLPFMPDPKPRTTLYRCHGRSVGELEDMLRLAADTATPRDRDGPARRSGAREVADGVRDKTDDVAASLRAEIAHLQALITEKDGEIAHLRDIIEDRDRDIIRLEEEVDALSHASPLPVAQPLPAVSAPTPTCSPLAVITSPSRRSDPAVQPARHAELRSSTPFSSPFSSMNISSWSSIAPPASSPPSPAPSPTRAMMEWVMPAPYRPSPAPVATTPFAAAVASRSTDRVAASPMRSSALRRFDIVGPRTHAILVAHNLSHTLH
;
A
#
# COMPACT_ATOMS: atom_id res chain seq x y z
N MET A 1 -38.45 13.77 11.57
CA MET A 1 -37.38 14.24 10.65
C MET A 1 -37.99 14.46 9.28
N ALA A 2 -37.72 15.58 8.61
CA ALA A 2 -38.10 15.76 7.22
C ALA A 2 -37.07 15.07 6.32
N HIS A 3 -37.47 14.04 5.58
CA HIS A 3 -36.61 13.42 4.58
C HIS A 3 -36.36 14.41 3.43
N ARG A 4 -35.17 15.01 3.38
CA ARG A 4 -34.72 15.68 2.15
C ARG A 4 -34.51 14.60 1.09
N THR A 5 -35.35 14.61 0.07
CA THR A 5 -35.12 13.83 -1.15
C THR A 5 -33.80 14.28 -1.79
N PRO A 6 -32.94 13.36 -2.24
CA PRO A 6 -31.69 13.73 -2.88
C PRO A 6 -31.99 14.46 -4.20
N VAL A 7 -31.29 15.57 -4.43
CA VAL A 7 -31.37 16.30 -5.70
C VAL A 7 -30.67 15.46 -6.77
N THR A 8 -31.40 15.09 -7.82
CA THR A 8 -30.84 14.43 -9.00
C THR A 8 -30.71 15.44 -10.14
N THR A 9 -29.61 15.37 -10.88
CA THR A 9 -29.48 16.11 -12.14
C THR A 9 -30.31 15.44 -13.25
N SER A 10 -30.51 16.12 -14.37
CA SER A 10 -31.11 15.53 -15.59
C SER A 10 -30.37 14.27 -16.09
N SER A 11 -29.11 14.08 -15.68
CA SER A 11 -28.32 12.88 -15.96
C SER A 11 -28.53 11.71 -14.97
N GLY A 12 -29.38 11.88 -13.95
CA GLY A 12 -29.60 10.90 -12.89
C GLY A 12 -28.43 10.71 -11.91
N ALA A 13 -27.28 11.34 -12.15
CA ALA A 13 -26.12 11.23 -11.28
C ALA A 13 -26.37 11.88 -9.90
N PRO A 14 -25.94 11.24 -8.79
CA PRO A 14 -26.03 11.84 -7.46
C PRO A 14 -25.09 13.04 -7.36
N VAL A 15 -25.64 14.16 -6.89
CA VAL A 15 -24.91 15.42 -6.66
C VAL A 15 -24.97 15.81 -5.18
N THR A 16 -23.92 16.47 -4.72
CA THR A 16 -23.83 17.11 -3.41
C THR A 16 -24.86 18.25 -3.29
N PRO A 17 -25.13 18.76 -2.06
CA PRO A 17 -26.03 19.90 -1.87
C PRO A 17 -25.65 21.18 -2.63
N ASP A 18 -24.38 21.33 -3.04
CA ASP A 18 -23.87 22.41 -3.88
C ASP A 18 -23.73 22.04 -5.38
N GLY A 19 -24.34 20.94 -5.82
CA GLY A 19 -24.49 20.56 -7.23
C GLY A 19 -23.29 19.84 -7.86
N VAL A 20 -22.28 19.45 -7.08
CA VAL A 20 -21.10 18.72 -7.58
C VAL A 20 -21.42 17.23 -7.64
N ALA A 21 -21.19 16.57 -8.78
CA ALA A 21 -21.40 15.12 -8.89
C ALA A 21 -20.39 14.35 -8.02
N LEU A 22 -20.83 13.26 -7.37
CA LEU A 22 -19.97 12.50 -6.44
C LEU A 22 -18.68 11.96 -7.10
N ARG A 23 -18.76 11.57 -8.38
CA ARG A 23 -17.61 11.13 -9.19
C ARG A 23 -16.57 12.24 -9.44
N ASP A 24 -16.98 13.49 -9.29
CA ASP A 24 -16.15 14.67 -9.56
C ASP A 24 -15.48 15.23 -8.29
N LEU A 25 -15.81 14.72 -7.10
CA LEU A 25 -15.07 14.98 -5.87
C LEU A 25 -13.60 14.55 -5.99
N LYS A 26 -12.69 15.30 -5.35
CA LYS A 26 -11.25 15.02 -5.36
C LYS A 26 -10.75 14.74 -3.94
N CYS A 27 -9.60 14.07 -3.80
CA CYS A 27 -8.98 13.82 -2.51
C CYS A 27 -8.46 15.13 -1.88
N ASN A 28 -9.30 15.81 -1.09
CA ASN A 28 -9.01 17.03 -0.32
C ASN A 28 -10.07 17.26 0.78
N ALA A 29 -9.80 18.17 1.72
CA ALA A 29 -10.67 18.40 2.88
C ALA A 29 -12.04 19.04 2.55
N ILE A 30 -12.14 19.83 1.48
CA ILE A 30 -13.39 20.49 1.06
C ILE A 30 -14.35 19.44 0.49
N ASP A 31 -13.85 18.60 -0.40
CA ASP A 31 -14.64 17.54 -1.05
C ASP A 31 -14.96 16.38 -0.08
N LEU A 32 -14.11 16.13 0.92
CA LEU A 32 -14.43 15.25 2.05
C LEU A 32 -15.65 15.77 2.85
N HIS A 33 -15.68 17.07 3.16
CA HIS A 33 -16.83 17.66 3.85
C HIS A 33 -18.10 17.69 2.96
N ARG A 34 -17.95 17.87 1.64
CA ARG A 34 -19.07 17.74 0.68
C ARG A 34 -19.63 16.32 0.63
N LEU A 35 -18.78 15.30 0.60
CA LEU A 35 -19.18 13.89 0.67
C LEU A 35 -19.96 13.62 1.97
N ARG A 36 -19.43 14.07 3.11
CA ARG A 36 -20.11 13.97 4.41
C ARG A 36 -21.45 14.71 4.43
N SER A 37 -21.53 15.90 3.84
CA SER A 37 -22.76 16.69 3.73
C SER A 37 -23.82 16.01 2.86
N PHE A 38 -23.41 15.23 1.84
CA PHE A 38 -24.29 14.41 1.02
C PHE A 38 -24.75 13.14 1.75
N LEU A 39 -23.85 12.42 2.42
CA LEU A 39 -24.15 11.19 3.16
C LEU A 39 -24.92 11.44 4.46
N GLY A 40 -24.86 12.66 5.00
CA GLY A 40 -25.56 13.10 6.19
C GLY A 40 -24.75 12.99 7.48
N GLU A 41 -25.13 13.82 8.46
CA GLU A 41 -24.47 13.99 9.75
C GLU A 41 -25.39 13.64 10.95
N GLY A 42 -26.33 12.71 10.74
CA GLY A 42 -27.31 12.28 11.74
C GLY A 42 -26.72 11.54 12.95
N GLU A 43 -27.56 11.12 13.89
CA GLU A 43 -27.15 10.54 15.18
C GLU A 43 -26.16 9.35 15.04
N VAL A 44 -26.40 8.45 14.09
CA VAL A 44 -25.51 7.30 13.79
C VAL A 44 -24.13 7.77 13.30
N TYR A 45 -24.05 8.85 12.52
CA TYR A 45 -22.78 9.45 12.14
C TYR A 45 -22.05 10.00 13.37
N GLN A 46 -22.75 10.75 14.24
CA GLN A 46 -22.13 11.30 15.45
C GLN A 46 -21.61 10.19 16.39
N GLN A 47 -22.36 9.10 16.56
CA GLN A 47 -21.95 7.95 17.38
C GLN A 47 -20.70 7.24 16.84
N PHE A 48 -20.55 7.12 15.51
CA PHE A 48 -19.45 6.39 14.87
C PHE A 48 -18.52 7.31 14.06
N LYS A 49 -18.43 8.58 14.44
CA LYS A 49 -17.84 9.66 13.62
C LYS A 49 -16.47 9.30 13.03
N HIS A 50 -15.57 8.76 13.86
CA HIS A 50 -14.24 8.34 13.42
C HIS A 50 -14.28 7.32 12.27
N ARG A 51 -15.11 6.27 12.38
CA ARG A 51 -15.23 5.22 11.36
C ARG A 51 -15.78 5.79 10.04
N PHE A 52 -16.74 6.71 10.14
CA PHE A 52 -17.31 7.38 8.98
C PHE A 52 -16.35 8.38 8.32
N ASP A 53 -15.63 9.20 9.09
CA ASP A 53 -14.57 10.08 8.56
C ASP A 53 -13.49 9.27 7.83
N THR A 54 -13.09 8.12 8.37
CA THR A 54 -12.12 7.20 7.75
C THR A 54 -12.68 6.52 6.49
N ALA A 55 -13.96 6.14 6.48
CA ALA A 55 -14.64 5.60 5.29
C ALA A 55 -14.78 6.63 4.16
N ASP A 56 -15.03 7.90 4.50
CA ASP A 56 -15.09 9.00 3.53
C ASP A 56 -13.72 9.25 2.88
N LEU A 57 -12.63 9.13 3.67
CA LEU A 57 -11.26 9.17 3.13
C LEU A 57 -10.97 7.97 2.22
N ALA A 58 -11.34 6.76 2.63
CA ALA A 58 -11.20 5.54 1.84
C ALA A 58 -11.92 5.64 0.50
N TRP A 59 -13.13 6.23 0.48
CA TRP A 59 -13.88 6.52 -0.75
C TRP A 59 -13.09 7.41 -1.72
N LEU A 60 -12.46 8.49 -1.23
CA LEU A 60 -11.72 9.44 -2.06
C LEU A 60 -10.36 8.91 -2.59
N VAL A 61 -9.84 7.83 -2.03
CA VAL A 61 -8.58 7.18 -2.49
C VAL A 61 -8.79 5.81 -3.15
N ALA A 62 -10.03 5.34 -3.22
CA ALA A 62 -10.37 4.08 -3.89
C ALA A 62 -9.89 4.08 -5.34
N GLY A 63 -9.15 3.03 -5.73
CA GLY A 63 -8.59 2.90 -7.08
C GLY A 63 -7.34 3.75 -7.38
N ALA A 64 -6.85 4.59 -6.44
CA ALA A 64 -5.71 5.49 -6.68
C ALA A 64 -4.36 4.77 -6.96
N HIS A 65 -4.27 3.45 -6.79
CA HIS A 65 -3.11 2.61 -7.17
C HIS A 65 -3.30 1.89 -8.52
N LYS A 66 -4.43 2.11 -9.21
CA LYS A 66 -4.78 1.53 -10.52
C LYS A 66 -5.23 2.59 -11.53
N ASP A 67 -5.03 3.88 -11.23
CA ASP A 67 -5.55 4.99 -12.04
C ASP A 67 -4.64 5.37 -13.25
N GLY A 68 -3.47 4.72 -13.36
CA GLY A 68 -2.49 4.93 -14.42
C GLY A 68 -1.69 6.23 -14.32
N LYS A 69 -1.84 7.02 -13.24
CA LYS A 69 -1.27 8.38 -13.12
C LYS A 69 -0.05 8.43 -12.18
N HIS A 70 0.64 7.30 -12.05
CA HIS A 70 1.80 7.17 -11.17
C HIS A 70 3.06 7.85 -11.73
N PHE A 71 3.13 8.10 -13.04
CA PHE A 71 4.24 8.81 -13.65
C PHE A 71 4.21 10.30 -13.30
N ILE A 72 5.34 10.82 -12.83
CA ILE A 72 5.53 12.24 -12.51
C ILE A 72 6.88 12.69 -13.06
N ASN A 73 6.90 13.79 -13.80
CA ASN A 73 8.14 14.37 -14.30
C ASN A 73 9.14 14.69 -13.17
N PRO A 74 10.46 14.75 -13.46
CA PRO A 74 11.46 15.24 -12.53
C PRO A 74 11.11 16.62 -11.95
N ASP A 75 11.28 16.77 -10.65
CA ASP A 75 10.97 17.98 -9.87
C ASP A 75 9.58 18.60 -10.12
N GLN A 76 8.56 17.75 -10.34
CA GLN A 76 7.17 18.17 -10.35
C GLN A 76 6.38 17.45 -9.26
N PHE A 77 5.36 18.08 -8.72
CA PHE A 77 4.39 17.41 -7.86
C PHE A 77 3.33 16.70 -8.71
N HIS A 78 2.88 15.52 -8.25
CA HIS A 78 1.71 14.87 -8.84
C HIS A 78 0.49 15.82 -8.78
N PRO A 79 -0.39 15.91 -9.80
CA PRO A 79 -1.54 16.83 -9.79
C PRO A 79 -2.49 16.69 -8.58
N MET A 80 -2.49 15.54 -7.90
CA MET A 80 -3.23 15.37 -6.63
C MET A 80 -2.64 16.18 -5.47
N TRP A 81 -1.35 16.50 -5.47
CA TRP A 81 -0.69 17.29 -4.41
C TRP A 81 -1.31 18.69 -4.26
N ALA A 82 -1.56 19.37 -5.39
CA ALA A 82 -2.21 20.68 -5.39
C ALA A 82 -3.66 20.58 -4.89
N LYS A 83 -4.38 19.54 -5.34
CA LYS A 83 -5.76 19.26 -4.93
C LYS A 83 -5.87 18.97 -3.44
N ALA A 84 -5.03 18.09 -2.89
CA ALA A 84 -5.00 17.73 -1.48
C ALA A 84 -4.67 18.91 -0.54
N ARG A 85 -4.12 20.01 -1.06
CA ARG A 85 -3.83 21.25 -0.32
C ARG A 85 -4.99 22.27 -0.37
N LEU A 86 -6.10 21.94 -1.03
CA LEU A 86 -7.34 22.73 -0.98
C LEU A 86 -8.03 22.51 0.36
N VAL A 87 -8.15 23.58 1.14
CA VAL A 87 -8.78 23.59 2.46
C VAL A 87 -9.59 24.88 2.63
N ARG A 88 -10.71 24.82 3.35
CA ARG A 88 -11.54 25.99 3.67
C ARG A 88 -11.23 26.45 5.09
N ALA A 89 -10.26 27.33 5.24
CA ALA A 89 -9.81 27.85 6.52
C ALA A 89 -9.38 29.31 6.41
N ASN A 90 -9.60 30.09 7.47
CA ASN A 90 -9.26 31.52 7.51
C ASN A 90 -7.90 31.70 8.19
N GLY A 91 -6.96 32.37 7.52
CA GLY A 91 -5.61 32.62 8.04
C GLY A 91 -4.61 31.50 7.75
N LYS A 92 -3.32 31.85 7.76
CA LYS A 92 -2.22 30.93 7.34
C LYS A 92 -2.12 29.70 8.23
N ASP A 93 -2.27 29.86 9.54
CA ASP A 93 -2.06 28.79 10.51
C ASP A 93 -3.21 27.77 10.47
N ALA A 94 -4.45 28.23 10.36
CA ALA A 94 -5.61 27.35 10.17
C ALA A 94 -5.54 26.58 8.84
N ILE A 95 -5.04 27.22 7.76
CA ILE A 95 -4.77 26.55 6.48
C ILE A 95 -3.68 25.49 6.63
N TYR A 96 -2.59 25.78 7.36
CA TYR A 96 -1.54 24.81 7.64
C TYR A 96 -2.05 23.63 8.46
N GLN A 97 -2.80 23.91 9.54
CA GLN A 97 -3.37 22.92 10.44
C GLN A 97 -4.36 21.99 9.71
N ALA A 98 -5.31 22.54 8.95
CA ALA A 98 -6.26 21.74 8.17
C ALA A 98 -5.55 20.83 7.13
N ARG A 99 -4.47 21.33 6.49
CA ARG A 99 -3.63 20.52 5.59
C ARG A 99 -2.82 19.45 6.31
N ARG A 100 -2.43 19.68 7.56
CA ARG A 100 -1.75 18.70 8.40
C ARG A 100 -2.72 17.60 8.82
N GLU A 101 -3.85 17.96 9.41
CA GLU A 101 -4.91 17.04 9.85
C GLU A 101 -5.40 16.15 8.71
N PHE A 102 -5.62 16.70 7.51
CA PHE A 102 -6.02 15.91 6.34
C PHE A 102 -4.99 14.83 5.97
N ARG A 103 -3.69 15.17 5.98
CA ARG A 103 -2.61 14.20 5.73
C ARG A 103 -2.49 13.18 6.87
N ASP A 104 -2.56 13.64 8.11
CA ASP A 104 -2.43 12.78 9.28
C ASP A 104 -3.55 11.72 9.27
N LYS A 105 -4.82 12.11 9.06
CA LYS A 105 -5.95 11.15 8.91
C LYS A 105 -5.79 10.18 7.73
N LEU A 106 -5.30 10.66 6.58
CA LEU A 106 -5.04 9.79 5.42
C LEU A 106 -3.93 8.77 5.72
N ARG A 107 -2.88 9.19 6.44
CA ARG A 107 -1.80 8.30 6.88
C ARG A 107 -2.34 7.27 7.89
N ASP A 108 -3.18 7.69 8.82
CA ASP A 108 -3.76 6.81 9.84
C ASP A 108 -4.70 5.76 9.22
N LEU A 109 -5.48 6.10 8.17
CA LEU A 109 -6.21 5.14 7.34
C LEU A 109 -5.30 4.05 6.73
N VAL A 110 -4.10 4.41 6.26
CA VAL A 110 -3.13 3.45 5.70
C VAL A 110 -2.60 2.52 6.79
N TRP A 111 -2.30 3.05 7.99
CA TRP A 111 -1.86 2.25 9.13
C TRP A 111 -2.95 1.28 9.61
N ASP A 112 -4.20 1.73 9.71
CA ASP A 112 -5.34 0.88 10.09
C ASP A 112 -5.55 -0.24 9.06
N ALA A 113 -5.52 0.08 7.77
CA ALA A 113 -5.69 -0.89 6.69
C ALA A 113 -4.58 -1.97 6.70
N LEU A 114 -3.32 -1.56 6.90
CA LEU A 114 -2.18 -2.48 6.97
C LEU A 114 -2.25 -3.36 8.23
N THR A 115 -2.64 -2.77 9.38
CA THR A 115 -2.85 -3.51 10.63
C THR A 115 -3.97 -4.55 10.51
N VAL A 116 -5.05 -4.23 9.80
CA VAL A 116 -6.11 -5.20 9.53
C VAL A 116 -5.61 -6.28 8.57
N LEU A 117 -4.86 -5.94 7.53
CA LEU A 117 -4.30 -6.91 6.57
C LEU A 117 -3.41 -7.95 7.25
N ASP A 118 -2.48 -7.53 8.12
CA ASP A 118 -1.61 -8.44 8.87
C ASP A 118 -2.44 -9.35 9.81
N ARG A 119 -3.44 -8.78 10.51
CA ARG A 119 -4.33 -9.54 11.41
C ARG A 119 -5.20 -10.58 10.70
N ILE A 120 -5.69 -10.31 9.50
CA ILE A 120 -6.55 -11.27 8.76
C ILE A 120 -5.75 -12.31 7.98
N SER A 121 -4.50 -12.01 7.62
CA SER A 121 -3.63 -12.92 6.88
C SER A 121 -2.72 -13.77 7.77
N GLY A 122 -2.51 -13.36 9.03
CA GLY A 122 -1.43 -13.89 9.87
C GLY A 122 -0.03 -13.48 9.40
N GLY A 123 0.06 -12.55 8.45
CA GLY A 123 1.30 -12.08 7.87
C GLY A 123 1.97 -10.95 8.66
N ALA A 124 3.08 -10.48 8.11
CA ALA A 124 3.86 -9.35 8.62
C ALA A 124 4.12 -8.35 7.49
N SER A 125 3.72 -7.10 7.69
CA SER A 125 4.05 -5.99 6.79
C SER A 125 5.02 -5.01 7.45
N ILE A 126 5.94 -4.44 6.66
CA ILE A 126 6.74 -3.28 7.05
C ILE A 126 6.40 -2.15 6.08
N LEU A 127 6.10 -0.96 6.61
CA LEU A 127 5.85 0.22 5.78
C LEU A 127 6.58 1.43 6.38
N ILE A 128 7.50 1.99 5.59
CA ILE A 128 8.28 3.18 5.92
C ILE A 128 7.71 4.38 5.17
N HIS A 129 7.24 5.40 5.90
CA HIS A 129 6.74 6.63 5.32
C HIS A 129 7.69 7.80 5.59
N SER A 130 8.22 8.39 4.51
CA SER A 130 8.82 9.73 4.54
C SER A 130 7.82 10.77 4.01
N PRO A 131 7.66 11.94 4.67
CA PRO A 131 6.85 13.03 4.15
C PRO A 131 7.52 13.76 2.95
N GLY A 132 8.77 13.45 2.62
CA GLY A 132 9.56 14.13 1.59
C GLY A 132 9.93 15.58 1.96
N THR A 133 9.88 15.93 3.25
CA THR A 133 10.16 17.28 3.77
C THR A 133 10.95 17.19 5.08
N VAL A 134 11.91 18.10 5.26
CA VAL A 134 12.48 18.43 6.58
C VAL A 134 11.62 19.47 7.30
N GLU A 135 11.87 19.68 8.60
CA GLU A 135 11.23 20.77 9.34
C GLU A 135 11.72 22.14 8.83
N PRO A 136 10.90 23.21 8.92
CA PRO A 136 11.32 24.56 8.54
C PRO A 136 12.63 24.94 9.25
N GLY A 137 13.53 25.61 8.54
CA GLY A 137 14.85 25.99 9.06
C GLY A 137 15.90 24.89 9.03
N HIS A 138 15.54 23.61 8.95
CA HIS A 138 16.52 22.53 9.07
C HIS A 138 17.26 22.27 7.73
N PRO A 139 18.55 21.89 7.78
CA PRO A 139 19.30 21.50 6.59
C PRO A 139 18.76 20.19 5.99
N LEU A 140 19.04 19.97 4.69
CA LEU A 140 18.48 18.83 3.93
C LEU A 140 19.50 17.70 3.87
N GLU A 141 19.65 17.06 5.03
CA GLU A 141 20.64 16.02 5.31
C GLU A 141 19.98 14.86 6.08
N LEU A 142 20.61 13.69 6.10
CA LEU A 142 20.03 12.47 6.65
C LEU A 142 19.55 12.60 8.11
N PRO A 143 20.32 13.19 9.06
CA PRO A 143 19.91 13.26 10.47
C PRO A 143 18.60 14.02 10.73
N PHE A 144 18.23 14.91 9.81
CA PHE A 144 17.04 15.76 9.93
C PHE A 144 15.82 15.18 9.20
N LEU A 145 15.97 14.05 8.49
CA LEU A 145 14.85 13.31 7.94
C LEU A 145 14.14 12.52 9.05
N LYS A 146 12.80 12.62 9.07
CA LYS A 146 11.93 11.91 10.02
C LYS A 146 11.05 10.92 9.27
N PHE A 147 10.91 9.72 9.82
CA PHE A 147 10.15 8.62 9.25
C PHE A 147 9.09 8.15 10.25
N ASP A 148 7.85 7.95 9.80
CA ASP A 148 6.89 7.13 10.53
C ASP A 148 6.99 5.71 9.97
N VAL A 149 7.36 4.73 10.80
CA VAL A 149 7.58 3.32 10.40
C VAL A 149 6.57 2.42 11.10
N TYR A 150 5.88 1.59 10.33
CA TYR A 150 4.99 0.55 10.84
C TYR A 150 5.73 -0.79 10.92
N VAL A 151 5.68 -1.42 12.10
CA VAL A 151 6.12 -2.81 12.33
C VAL A 151 5.16 -3.49 13.32
N PRO A 152 4.62 -4.69 13.02
CA PRO A 152 3.84 -5.48 13.96
C PRO A 152 4.60 -5.79 15.26
N GLN A 153 3.98 -5.54 16.41
CA GLN A 153 4.64 -5.67 17.72
C GLN A 153 5.16 -7.09 18.02
N PHE A 154 4.53 -8.14 17.47
CA PHE A 154 4.95 -9.52 17.70
C PHE A 154 6.37 -9.79 17.20
N ILE A 155 6.80 -9.11 16.13
CA ILE A 155 8.13 -9.29 15.52
C ILE A 155 9.24 -8.95 16.53
N GLY A 156 9.10 -7.84 17.26
CA GLY A 156 10.05 -7.45 18.32
C GLY A 156 9.91 -8.27 19.61
N GLN A 157 8.74 -8.84 19.88
CA GLN A 157 8.51 -9.72 21.04
C GLN A 157 9.12 -11.11 20.84
N GLU A 158 8.99 -11.68 19.64
CA GLU A 158 9.53 -12.99 19.27
C GLU A 158 11.04 -12.93 19.00
N ASN A 159 11.52 -11.84 18.41
CA ASN A 159 12.95 -11.64 18.14
C ASN A 159 13.44 -10.23 18.56
N PRO A 160 13.88 -10.05 19.82
CA PRO A 160 14.43 -8.77 20.29
C PRO A 160 15.69 -8.28 19.55
N LEU A 161 16.34 -9.12 18.73
CA LEU A 161 17.49 -8.70 17.91
C LEU A 161 17.09 -8.10 16.56
N VAL A 162 15.79 -8.14 16.21
CA VAL A 162 15.25 -7.65 14.93
C VAL A 162 15.37 -6.14 14.75
N ASP A 163 15.59 -5.38 15.83
CA ASP A 163 15.83 -3.93 15.76
C ASP A 163 17.05 -3.59 14.91
N ARG A 164 18.08 -4.46 14.87
CA ARG A 164 19.30 -4.26 14.08
C ARG A 164 19.02 -4.31 12.56
N PRO A 165 18.42 -5.38 11.99
CA PRO A 165 18.04 -5.39 10.57
C PRO A 165 16.94 -4.38 10.25
N LEU A 166 15.99 -4.10 11.15
CA LEU A 166 14.99 -3.03 10.93
C LEU A 166 15.65 -1.65 10.81
N ALA A 167 16.58 -1.31 11.69
CA ALA A 167 17.35 -0.07 11.62
C ALA A 167 18.13 0.03 10.29
N SER A 168 18.71 -1.08 9.83
CA SER A 168 19.41 -1.15 8.54
C SER A 168 18.46 -0.87 7.38
N ILE A 169 17.30 -1.55 7.31
CA ILE A 169 16.28 -1.32 6.28
C ILE A 169 15.79 0.15 6.27
N VAL A 170 15.55 0.73 7.45
CA VAL A 170 15.14 2.13 7.59
C VAL A 170 16.24 3.11 7.14
N GLN A 171 17.50 2.84 7.46
CA GLN A 171 18.63 3.71 7.07
C GLN A 171 18.96 3.59 5.58
N THR A 172 18.92 2.39 4.99
CA THR A 172 19.04 2.22 3.53
C THR A 172 17.91 2.96 2.81
N PHE A 173 16.67 2.87 3.30
CA PHE A 173 15.55 3.66 2.76
C PHE A 173 15.80 5.17 2.93
N ALA A 174 16.37 5.61 4.05
CA ALA A 174 16.69 7.02 4.30
C ALA A 174 17.70 7.57 3.27
N GLN A 175 18.78 6.80 3.01
CA GLN A 175 19.86 7.12 2.09
C GLN A 175 19.40 7.09 0.63
N GLU A 176 18.88 5.94 0.17
CA GLU A 176 18.66 5.66 -1.25
C GLU A 176 17.33 6.20 -1.78
N VAL A 177 16.33 6.37 -0.91
CA VAL A 177 14.98 6.78 -1.33
C VAL A 177 14.61 8.15 -0.75
N ALA A 178 14.60 8.29 0.58
CA ALA A 178 14.00 9.45 1.22
C ALA A 178 14.80 10.74 1.01
N LEU A 179 16.13 10.70 1.06
CA LEU A 179 16.97 11.86 0.81
C LEU A 179 16.85 12.35 -0.65
N PRO A 180 16.98 11.50 -1.70
CA PRO A 180 16.68 11.89 -3.08
C PRO A 180 15.26 12.43 -3.28
N VAL A 181 14.24 11.81 -2.67
CA VAL A 181 12.85 12.29 -2.74
C VAL A 181 12.70 13.67 -2.09
N THR A 182 13.36 13.93 -0.96
CA THR A 182 13.33 15.22 -0.26
C THR A 182 14.07 16.30 -1.07
N ARG A 183 15.21 15.95 -1.69
CA ARG A 183 15.92 16.83 -2.65
C ARG A 183 15.03 17.19 -3.85
N ARG A 184 14.35 16.21 -4.43
CA ARG A 184 13.38 16.39 -5.52
C ARG A 184 12.19 17.26 -5.10
N TRP A 185 11.68 17.07 -3.87
CA TRP A 185 10.60 17.87 -3.30
C TRP A 185 11.01 19.34 -3.18
N ARG A 186 12.22 19.64 -2.68
CA ARG A 186 12.75 21.01 -2.58
C ARG A 186 12.79 21.70 -3.96
N ARG A 187 13.38 21.05 -4.97
CA ARG A 187 13.43 21.58 -6.34
C ARG A 187 12.04 21.77 -6.96
N ALA A 188 11.10 20.87 -6.68
CA ALA A 188 9.71 21.00 -7.13
C ALA A 188 8.98 22.18 -6.46
N PHE A 189 9.30 22.48 -5.20
CA PHE A 189 8.76 23.60 -4.44
C PHE A 189 9.34 24.95 -4.91
N GLU A 190 10.64 24.99 -5.16
CA GLU A 190 11.35 26.14 -5.75
C GLU A 190 10.82 26.47 -7.16
N LYS A 191 10.55 25.46 -7.99
CA LYS A 191 9.91 25.61 -9.32
C LYS A 191 8.48 26.21 -9.26
N LEU A 192 7.83 26.22 -8.10
CA LEU A 192 6.55 26.92 -7.88
C LEU A 192 6.73 28.37 -7.37
N ASN A 193 7.96 28.89 -7.33
CA ASN A 193 8.32 30.19 -6.74
C ASN A 193 7.92 30.33 -5.26
N LEU A 194 7.81 29.21 -4.54
CA LEU A 194 7.49 29.20 -3.12
C LEU A 194 8.80 29.23 -2.30
N LYS A 195 8.98 30.29 -1.51
CA LYS A 195 10.13 30.41 -0.61
C LYS A 195 10.05 29.40 0.52
N LEU A 196 11.14 28.67 0.75
CA LEU A 196 11.36 27.92 1.99
C LEU A 196 11.91 28.87 3.06
N ALA A 197 11.81 28.44 4.33
CA ALA A 197 12.56 29.09 5.40
C ALA A 197 14.06 28.97 5.13
N GLU A 198 14.82 30.01 5.46
CA GLU A 198 16.29 30.00 5.40
C GLU A 198 16.84 28.90 6.31
N VAL A 199 17.93 28.26 5.89
CA VAL A 199 18.51 27.13 6.64
C VAL A 199 19.31 27.69 7.81
N ASP A 200 18.92 27.31 9.02
CA ASP A 200 19.66 27.55 10.23
C ASP A 200 20.70 26.44 10.43
N THR A 201 21.96 26.78 10.18
CA THR A 201 23.10 25.87 10.31
C THR A 201 23.55 25.68 11.76
N SER A 202 22.91 26.34 12.74
CA SER A 202 23.21 26.15 14.17
C SER A 202 22.41 25.00 14.81
N ILE A 203 21.43 24.44 14.09
CA ILE A 203 20.64 23.31 14.58
C ILE A 203 21.48 22.03 14.54
N GLU A 204 21.88 21.54 15.71
CA GLU A 204 22.57 20.27 15.84
C GLU A 204 21.66 19.07 15.47
N PRO A 205 22.21 18.02 14.83
CA PRO A 205 21.46 16.81 14.53
C PRO A 205 21.11 16.02 15.80
N PRO A 206 20.00 15.25 15.82
CA PRO A 206 19.68 14.36 16.93
C PRO A 206 20.79 13.33 17.17
N SER A 207 21.45 13.40 18.32
CA SER A 207 22.52 12.47 18.73
C SER A 207 21.96 11.30 19.55
N HIS A 208 22.78 10.26 19.72
CA HIS A 208 22.49 9.09 20.58
C HIS A 208 21.16 8.36 20.32
N LEU A 209 20.72 8.32 19.06
CA LEU A 209 19.52 7.57 18.66
C LEU A 209 19.73 6.05 18.92
N PRO A 210 18.72 5.30 19.42
CA PRO A 210 18.75 3.84 19.48
C PRO A 210 18.57 3.21 18.09
N PHE A 211 18.89 1.91 17.93
CA PHE A 211 18.72 1.19 16.64
C PHE A 211 17.30 1.37 16.09
N MET A 212 16.31 0.96 16.88
CA MET A 212 14.91 1.34 16.74
C MET A 212 14.49 2.10 18.01
N PRO A 213 13.67 3.17 17.89
CA PRO A 213 13.07 3.83 19.05
C PRO A 213 11.93 2.98 19.62
N ASP A 214 11.41 3.34 20.79
CA ASP A 214 10.15 2.76 21.26
C ASP A 214 8.97 3.11 20.32
N PRO A 215 8.00 2.21 20.15
CA PRO A 215 6.77 2.53 19.42
C PRO A 215 5.94 3.57 20.19
N LYS A 216 5.19 4.40 19.47
CA LYS A 216 4.24 5.35 20.09
C LYS A 216 3.26 4.56 20.97
N PRO A 217 2.95 5.03 22.20
CA PRO A 217 2.14 4.28 23.15
C PRO A 217 0.86 3.71 22.56
N ARG A 218 0.64 2.40 22.76
CA ARG A 218 -0.53 1.65 22.27
C ARG A 218 -0.66 1.56 20.74
N THR A 219 0.43 1.71 19.99
CA THR A 219 0.45 1.56 18.51
C THR A 219 1.62 0.70 18.03
N THR A 220 1.61 0.34 16.74
CA THR A 220 2.70 -0.31 15.99
C THR A 220 3.60 0.71 15.26
N LEU A 221 3.51 2.00 15.61
CA LEU A 221 4.12 3.10 14.87
C LEU A 221 5.35 3.66 15.57
N TYR A 222 6.50 3.45 14.95
CA TYR A 222 7.81 3.92 15.34
C TYR A 222 8.07 5.29 14.68
N ARG A 223 8.85 6.15 15.33
CA ARG A 223 9.32 7.42 14.75
C ARG A 223 10.84 7.42 14.64
N CYS A 224 11.33 6.91 13.52
CA CYS A 224 12.76 6.85 13.25
C CYS A 224 13.25 8.18 12.68
N HIS A 225 14.53 8.45 12.92
CA HIS A 225 15.28 9.53 12.29
C HIS A 225 16.34 8.90 11.38
N GLY A 226 16.76 9.62 10.33
CA GLY A 226 17.93 9.22 9.57
C GLY A 226 19.20 9.40 10.39
N ARG A 227 20.29 8.79 9.91
CA ARG A 227 21.63 8.88 10.52
C ARG A 227 22.66 9.33 9.51
N SER A 228 23.82 9.78 9.97
CA SER A 228 24.97 10.01 9.10
C SER A 228 25.39 8.71 8.40
N VAL A 229 26.04 8.83 7.24
CA VAL A 229 26.56 7.65 6.52
C VAL A 229 27.68 7.02 7.34
N GLY A 230 27.65 5.70 7.55
CA GLY A 230 28.61 4.96 8.38
C GLY A 230 28.22 4.85 9.87
N GLU A 231 27.39 5.76 10.38
CA GLU A 231 27.04 5.82 11.81
C GLU A 231 26.31 4.56 12.29
N LEU A 232 25.39 4.02 11.48
CA LEU A 232 24.68 2.79 11.81
C LEU A 232 25.60 1.58 11.73
N GLU A 233 26.47 1.54 10.71
CA GLU A 233 27.43 0.46 10.49
C GLU A 233 28.42 0.37 11.67
N ASP A 234 28.89 1.52 12.17
CA ASP A 234 29.76 1.60 13.34
C ASP A 234 29.04 1.23 14.64
N MET A 235 27.77 1.63 14.81
CA MET A 235 26.93 1.11 15.89
C MET A 235 26.75 -0.41 15.82
N LEU A 236 26.52 -0.97 14.62
CA LEU A 236 26.34 -2.42 14.43
C LEU A 236 27.63 -3.19 14.72
N ARG A 237 28.80 -2.66 14.36
CA ARG A 237 30.13 -3.18 14.73
C ARG A 237 30.31 -3.19 16.26
N LEU A 238 30.14 -2.04 16.91
CA LEU A 238 30.25 -1.92 18.37
C LEU A 238 29.27 -2.85 19.10
N ALA A 239 28.05 -3.02 18.57
CA ALA A 239 27.03 -3.93 19.09
C ALA A 239 27.28 -5.41 18.77
N ALA A 240 28.22 -5.74 17.86
CA ALA A 240 28.69 -7.09 17.61
C ALA A 240 29.87 -7.46 18.53
N ASP A 241 30.75 -6.50 18.83
CA ASP A 241 31.88 -6.66 19.75
C ASP A 241 31.45 -6.74 21.21
N THR A 242 30.40 -6.01 21.59
CA THR A 242 29.80 -6.04 22.94
C THR A 242 28.81 -7.18 23.17
N ALA A 243 28.37 -7.89 22.11
CA ALA A 243 27.47 -9.03 22.25
C ALA A 243 28.19 -10.19 22.95
N THR A 244 27.77 -10.53 24.17
CA THR A 244 28.39 -11.64 24.89
C THR A 244 28.11 -12.96 24.15
N PRO A 245 28.96 -13.99 24.28
CA PRO A 245 28.68 -15.31 23.69
C PRO A 245 27.30 -15.87 24.06
N ARG A 246 26.77 -15.48 25.24
CA ARG A 246 25.43 -15.84 25.74
C ARG A 246 24.25 -15.26 24.94
N ASP A 247 24.49 -14.24 24.14
CA ASP A 247 23.47 -13.56 23.33
C ASP A 247 23.45 -14.10 21.89
N ARG A 248 24.51 -14.78 21.44
CA ARG A 248 24.58 -15.43 20.12
C ARG A 248 23.73 -16.70 20.01
N ASP A 249 23.52 -17.43 21.11
CA ASP A 249 22.77 -18.70 21.11
C ASP A 249 21.24 -18.55 21.06
N GLY A 250 20.72 -17.32 21.17
CA GLY A 250 19.29 -17.01 21.17
C GLY A 250 18.53 -17.55 22.39
N PRO A 251 17.23 -17.19 22.53
CA PRO A 251 16.41 -17.69 23.64
C PRO A 251 16.12 -19.20 23.54
N ALA A 252 16.07 -19.76 22.32
CA ALA A 252 15.67 -21.14 22.07
C ALA A 252 16.62 -22.22 22.65
N ARG A 253 17.90 -21.90 22.91
CA ARG A 253 18.89 -22.87 23.42
C ARG A 253 18.95 -22.99 24.94
N ARG A 254 18.24 -22.16 25.70
CA ARG A 254 18.44 -22.04 27.17
C ARG A 254 17.86 -23.18 28.01
N SER A 255 17.03 -24.06 27.45
CA SER A 255 16.20 -25.00 28.21
C SER A 255 16.82 -26.38 28.53
N GLY A 256 17.95 -26.78 27.93
CA GLY A 256 18.40 -28.19 28.01
C GLY A 256 19.90 -28.47 28.16
N ALA A 257 20.76 -27.45 28.23
CA ALA A 257 22.19 -27.62 27.93
C ALA A 257 23.13 -27.94 29.12
N ARG A 258 22.65 -28.10 30.38
CA ARG A 258 23.54 -28.09 31.56
C ARG A 258 23.87 -29.45 32.20
N GLU A 259 23.26 -30.56 31.79
CA GLU A 259 23.51 -31.89 32.40
C GLU A 259 24.31 -32.88 31.54
N VAL A 260 24.72 -32.52 30.31
CA VAL A 260 25.34 -33.48 29.35
C VAL A 260 26.79 -33.14 28.97
N ALA A 261 27.51 -32.39 29.81
CA ALA A 261 28.80 -31.79 29.45
C ALA A 261 29.94 -32.80 29.16
N ASP A 262 29.97 -33.97 29.82
CA ASP A 262 31.05 -34.97 29.63
C ASP A 262 30.73 -36.05 28.58
N GLY A 263 29.47 -36.24 28.20
CA GLY A 263 29.05 -37.26 27.22
C GLY A 263 28.83 -36.74 25.79
N VAL A 264 28.99 -35.43 25.56
CA VAL A 264 28.67 -34.78 24.28
C VAL A 264 29.87 -34.67 23.34
N ARG A 265 31.11 -34.69 23.84
CA ARG A 265 32.32 -34.50 23.00
C ARG A 265 32.44 -35.56 21.88
N ASP A 266 32.25 -36.82 22.23
CA ASP A 266 32.24 -37.95 21.26
C ASP A 266 31.14 -37.75 20.20
N LYS A 267 29.92 -37.39 20.64
CA LYS A 267 28.77 -37.18 19.75
C LYS A 267 28.92 -35.94 18.87
N THR A 268 29.65 -34.91 19.30
CA THR A 268 29.90 -33.73 18.46
C THR A 268 30.87 -34.02 17.32
N ASP A 269 31.82 -34.93 17.51
CA ASP A 269 32.74 -35.31 16.44
C ASP A 269 32.05 -36.20 15.39
N ASP A 270 31.18 -37.13 15.81
CA ASP A 270 30.30 -37.89 14.90
C ASP A 270 29.36 -36.97 14.09
N VAL A 271 28.70 -36.00 14.75
CA VAL A 271 27.83 -35.03 14.07
C VAL A 271 28.63 -34.13 13.13
N ALA A 272 29.84 -33.71 13.50
CA ALA A 272 30.72 -32.94 12.63
C ALA A 272 31.20 -33.76 11.41
N ALA A 273 31.48 -35.05 11.58
CA ALA A 273 31.80 -35.95 10.47
C ALA A 273 30.61 -36.14 9.53
N SER A 274 29.40 -36.37 10.07
CA SER A 274 28.16 -36.48 9.30
C SER A 274 27.86 -35.21 8.51
N LEU A 275 27.99 -34.02 9.11
CA LEU A 275 27.78 -32.75 8.42
C LEU A 275 28.84 -32.49 7.32
N ARG A 276 30.10 -32.91 7.52
CA ARG A 276 31.13 -32.82 6.46
C ARG A 276 30.83 -33.74 5.29
N ALA A 277 30.34 -34.96 5.56
CA ALA A 277 29.91 -35.89 4.51
C ALA A 277 28.72 -35.34 3.71
N GLU A 278 27.73 -34.75 4.40
CA GLU A 278 26.57 -34.10 3.76
C GLU A 278 26.99 -32.90 2.90
N ILE A 279 27.89 -32.04 3.41
CA ILE A 279 28.44 -30.92 2.63
C ILE A 279 29.17 -31.42 1.37
N ALA A 280 29.98 -32.48 1.48
CA ALA A 280 30.65 -33.07 0.32
C ALA A 280 29.67 -33.67 -0.70
N HIS A 281 28.59 -34.31 -0.22
CA HIS A 281 27.53 -34.83 -1.09
C HIS A 281 26.77 -33.71 -1.82
N LEU A 282 26.36 -32.66 -1.11
CA LEU A 282 25.70 -31.49 -1.69
C LEU A 282 26.61 -30.74 -2.67
N GLN A 283 27.91 -30.65 -2.40
CA GLN A 283 28.89 -30.09 -3.34
C GLN A 283 29.00 -30.91 -4.63
N ALA A 284 29.03 -32.25 -4.53
CA ALA A 284 29.01 -33.12 -5.70
C ALA A 284 27.74 -32.94 -6.54
N LEU A 285 26.57 -32.87 -5.87
CA LEU A 285 25.29 -32.64 -6.53
C LEU A 285 25.21 -31.27 -7.22
N ILE A 286 25.77 -30.21 -6.63
CA ILE A 286 25.90 -28.90 -7.27
C ILE A 286 26.75 -29.00 -8.54
N THR A 287 27.92 -29.65 -8.48
CA THR A 287 28.77 -29.81 -9.67
C THR A 287 28.13 -30.65 -10.78
N GLU A 288 27.29 -31.64 -10.43
CA GLU A 288 26.49 -32.39 -11.40
C GLU A 288 25.45 -31.49 -12.08
N LYS A 289 24.73 -30.67 -11.30
CA LYS A 289 23.70 -29.77 -11.83
C LYS A 289 24.27 -28.58 -12.61
N ASP A 290 25.43 -28.06 -12.24
CA ASP A 290 26.15 -27.06 -13.05
C ASP A 290 26.57 -27.65 -14.41
N GLY A 291 26.96 -28.92 -14.46
CA GLY A 291 27.21 -29.65 -15.72
C GLY A 291 25.95 -29.83 -16.58
N GLU A 292 24.82 -30.18 -15.97
CA GLU A 292 23.53 -30.28 -16.65
C GLU A 292 23.08 -28.91 -17.20
N ILE A 293 23.27 -27.82 -16.44
CA ILE A 293 22.98 -26.45 -16.87
C ILE A 293 23.87 -26.02 -18.04
N ALA A 294 25.17 -26.36 -18.03
CA ALA A 294 26.07 -26.07 -19.13
C ALA A 294 25.62 -26.78 -20.42
N HIS A 295 25.36 -28.09 -20.35
CA HIS A 295 24.87 -28.88 -21.48
C HIS A 295 23.52 -28.36 -22.04
N LEU A 296 22.60 -27.91 -21.17
CA LEU A 296 21.35 -27.31 -21.62
C LEU A 296 21.53 -25.93 -22.29
N ARG A 297 22.55 -25.16 -21.91
CA ARG A 297 22.91 -23.90 -22.60
C ARG A 297 23.46 -24.17 -23.99
N ASP A 298 24.37 -25.13 -24.14
CA ASP A 298 24.92 -25.52 -25.45
C ASP A 298 23.79 -25.94 -26.42
N ILE A 299 22.78 -26.69 -25.94
CA ILE A 299 21.59 -27.05 -26.74
C ILE A 299 20.77 -25.81 -27.13
N ILE A 300 20.62 -24.82 -26.25
CA ILE A 300 19.89 -23.59 -26.58
C ILE A 300 20.64 -22.80 -27.66
N GLU A 301 21.97 -22.65 -27.51
CA GLU A 301 22.80 -21.96 -28.51
C GLU A 301 22.81 -22.68 -29.88
N ASP A 302 22.79 -24.01 -29.92
CA ASP A 302 22.59 -24.78 -31.14
C ASP A 302 21.23 -24.48 -31.80
N ARG A 303 20.15 -24.47 -31.01
CA ARG A 303 18.79 -24.25 -31.53
C ARG A 303 18.55 -22.81 -31.96
N ASP A 304 19.14 -21.82 -31.30
CA ASP A 304 19.08 -20.42 -31.72
C ASP A 304 19.80 -20.22 -33.06
N ARG A 305 20.92 -20.93 -33.31
CA ARG A 305 21.58 -20.95 -34.63
C ARG A 305 20.71 -21.59 -35.72
N ASP A 306 20.03 -22.69 -35.42
CA ASP A 306 19.09 -23.32 -36.35
C ASP A 306 17.88 -22.43 -36.66
N ILE A 307 17.36 -21.68 -35.66
CA ILE A 307 16.26 -20.73 -35.85
C ILE A 307 16.69 -19.60 -36.81
N ILE A 308 17.83 -18.94 -36.55
CA ILE A 308 18.34 -17.87 -37.42
C ILE A 308 18.49 -18.36 -38.88
N ARG A 309 19.03 -19.57 -39.06
CA ARG A 309 19.19 -20.18 -40.39
C ARG A 309 17.85 -20.45 -41.09
N LEU A 310 16.83 -20.88 -40.35
CA LEU A 310 15.49 -21.10 -40.89
C LEU A 310 14.77 -19.77 -41.20
N GLU A 311 15.00 -18.73 -40.42
CA GLU A 311 14.51 -17.37 -40.72
C GLU A 311 15.13 -16.84 -42.02
N GLU A 312 16.45 -17.00 -42.22
CA GLU A 312 17.13 -16.68 -43.48
C GLU A 312 16.57 -17.48 -44.68
N GLU A 313 16.24 -18.76 -44.51
CA GLU A 313 15.64 -19.59 -45.57
C GLU A 313 14.19 -19.15 -45.90
N VAL A 314 13.39 -18.82 -44.88
CA VAL A 314 12.03 -18.29 -45.07
C VAL A 314 12.05 -16.92 -45.77
N ASP A 315 12.98 -16.04 -45.39
CA ASP A 315 13.16 -14.75 -46.07
C ASP A 315 13.63 -14.93 -47.51
N ALA A 316 14.56 -15.86 -47.78
CA ALA A 316 14.97 -16.18 -49.15
C ALA A 316 13.79 -16.71 -50.00
N LEU A 317 12.92 -17.54 -49.43
CA LEU A 317 11.71 -18.04 -50.09
C LEU A 317 10.64 -16.95 -50.27
N SER A 318 10.52 -15.98 -49.37
CA SER A 318 9.57 -14.86 -49.50
C SER A 318 10.00 -13.83 -50.55
N HIS A 319 11.31 -13.68 -50.76
CA HIS A 319 11.89 -12.80 -51.78
C HIS A 319 12.09 -13.47 -53.15
N ALA A 320 11.93 -14.80 -53.26
CA ALA A 320 11.89 -15.50 -54.53
C ALA A 320 10.68 -15.01 -55.35
N SER A 321 10.94 -14.26 -56.42
CA SER A 321 9.90 -13.59 -57.22
C SER A 321 8.72 -14.50 -57.57
N PRO A 322 7.46 -14.03 -57.40
CA PRO A 322 6.29 -14.81 -57.77
C PRO A 322 6.35 -15.17 -59.25
N LEU A 323 6.20 -16.47 -59.54
CA LEU A 323 6.13 -16.98 -60.91
C LEU A 323 5.08 -16.20 -61.71
N PRO A 324 5.35 -15.88 -62.99
CA PRO A 324 4.48 -15.03 -63.78
C PRO A 324 3.07 -15.62 -63.87
N VAL A 325 2.11 -14.93 -63.24
CA VAL A 325 0.70 -15.34 -63.20
C VAL A 325 0.17 -15.42 -64.63
N ALA A 326 -0.18 -16.65 -65.06
CA ALA A 326 -0.82 -16.87 -66.34
C ALA A 326 -2.13 -16.07 -66.44
N GLN A 327 -2.35 -15.40 -67.56
CA GLN A 327 -3.45 -14.46 -67.74
C GLN A 327 -4.83 -15.14 -67.57
N PRO A 328 -5.82 -14.47 -66.94
CA PRO A 328 -7.14 -15.05 -66.73
C PRO A 328 -7.94 -15.13 -68.03
N LEU A 329 -8.48 -16.33 -68.32
CA LEU A 329 -9.49 -16.54 -69.34
C LEU A 329 -10.86 -15.96 -68.90
N PRO A 330 -11.74 -15.60 -69.85
CA PRO A 330 -12.92 -14.79 -69.57
C PRO A 330 -14.04 -15.53 -68.85
N ALA A 331 -14.87 -14.76 -68.14
CA ALA A 331 -15.93 -15.24 -67.25
C ALA A 331 -17.07 -15.98 -67.97
N VAL A 332 -17.61 -17.01 -67.31
CA VAL A 332 -18.90 -17.62 -67.61
C VAL A 332 -19.77 -17.60 -66.34
N SER A 333 -21.04 -17.26 -66.50
CA SER A 333 -21.97 -16.93 -65.42
C SER A 333 -22.54 -18.13 -64.64
N ALA A 334 -23.07 -17.80 -63.46
CA ALA A 334 -23.86 -18.60 -62.51
C ALA A 334 -24.90 -19.57 -63.15
N PRO A 335 -25.32 -20.67 -62.46
CA PRO A 335 -26.30 -20.51 -61.38
C PRO A 335 -26.17 -21.46 -60.14
N THR A 336 -26.94 -21.12 -59.11
CA THR A 336 -27.31 -21.91 -57.91
C THR A 336 -28.47 -22.90 -58.22
N PRO A 337 -29.11 -23.59 -57.23
CA PRO A 337 -28.58 -24.50 -56.19
C PRO A 337 -29.38 -25.83 -56.07
N THR A 338 -28.83 -26.94 -55.56
CA THR A 338 -29.67 -28.04 -55.01
C THR A 338 -28.99 -29.07 -54.08
N CYS A 339 -29.76 -29.47 -53.05
CA CYS A 339 -29.84 -30.75 -52.31
C CYS A 339 -28.68 -31.77 -52.20
N SER A 340 -28.44 -32.18 -50.95
CA SER A 340 -27.99 -33.49 -50.43
C SER A 340 -28.82 -34.69 -50.98
N PRO A 341 -28.48 -36.01 -50.76
CA PRO A 341 -27.62 -36.55 -49.69
C PRO A 341 -26.75 -37.80 -49.99
N LEU A 342 -25.99 -38.23 -48.95
CA LEU A 342 -25.52 -39.60 -48.61
C LEU A 342 -24.76 -40.46 -49.67
N ALA A 343 -23.47 -40.72 -49.41
CA ALA A 343 -22.96 -41.98 -48.78
C ALA A 343 -21.65 -42.58 -49.37
N VAL A 344 -20.99 -43.39 -48.52
CA VAL A 344 -20.01 -44.47 -48.79
C VAL A 344 -18.49 -44.13 -48.93
N ILE A 345 -17.75 -44.43 -47.86
CA ILE A 345 -16.47 -45.21 -47.74
C ILE A 345 -15.63 -45.35 -49.05
N THR A 346 -14.35 -44.97 -49.16
CA THR A 346 -13.15 -45.61 -48.55
C THR A 346 -11.85 -44.83 -48.83
N SER A 347 -10.89 -44.81 -47.88
CA SER A 347 -9.42 -44.75 -48.15
C SER A 347 -8.58 -45.07 -46.90
N PRO A 348 -7.29 -45.46 -47.01
CA PRO A 348 -6.65 -46.34 -46.02
C PRO A 348 -5.43 -45.78 -45.23
N SER A 349 -5.23 -46.36 -44.03
CA SER A 349 -3.98 -46.72 -43.32
C SER A 349 -2.68 -45.87 -43.33
N ARG A 350 -2.19 -45.61 -42.10
CA ARG A 350 -0.75 -45.59 -41.63
C ARG A 350 0.18 -44.52 -42.25
N ARG A 351 1.18 -43.90 -41.58
CA ARG A 351 2.03 -44.12 -40.38
C ARG A 351 2.47 -42.72 -39.83
N SER A 352 3.13 -42.51 -38.68
CA SER A 352 3.05 -43.10 -37.32
C SER A 352 4.12 -42.46 -36.38
N ASP A 353 3.73 -41.63 -35.42
CA ASP A 353 4.67 -40.98 -34.47
C ASP A 353 4.81 -41.76 -33.14
N PRO A 354 6.02 -41.88 -32.56
CA PRO A 354 6.23 -42.52 -31.26
C PRO A 354 6.21 -41.50 -30.10
N ALA A 355 5.24 -41.65 -29.19
CA ALA A 355 5.31 -41.03 -27.87
C ALA A 355 6.14 -41.91 -26.91
N VAL A 356 7.23 -41.36 -26.36
CA VAL A 356 8.06 -42.04 -25.34
C VAL A 356 7.72 -41.49 -23.96
N GLN A 357 7.24 -42.37 -23.07
CA GLN A 357 7.15 -42.10 -21.64
C GLN A 357 8.48 -42.45 -20.94
N PRO A 358 8.95 -41.66 -19.97
CA PRO A 358 9.88 -42.13 -18.95
C PRO A 358 9.12 -42.83 -17.81
N ALA A 359 9.72 -43.90 -17.29
CA ALA A 359 9.08 -44.83 -16.36
C ALA A 359 9.02 -44.31 -14.91
N ARG A 360 8.02 -44.80 -14.16
CA ARG A 360 7.97 -44.67 -12.70
C ARG A 360 8.98 -45.62 -12.06
N HIS A 361 9.93 -45.11 -11.29
CA HIS A 361 10.61 -45.90 -10.27
C HIS A 361 9.89 -45.77 -8.93
N ALA A 362 9.76 -46.89 -8.22
CA ALA A 362 9.14 -46.96 -6.90
C ALA A 362 10.23 -47.06 -5.83
N GLU A 363 10.11 -46.27 -4.77
CA GLU A 363 10.91 -46.45 -3.55
C GLU A 363 10.02 -46.60 -2.32
N LEU A 364 10.46 -47.49 -1.42
CA LEU A 364 9.74 -47.83 -0.20
C LEU A 364 9.85 -46.67 0.81
N ARG A 365 8.72 -46.24 1.37
CA ARG A 365 8.72 -45.38 2.56
C ARG A 365 8.51 -46.21 3.82
N SER A 366 9.56 -46.29 4.63
CA SER A 366 9.47 -46.77 6.02
C SER A 366 8.73 -45.76 6.88
N SER A 367 7.72 -46.21 7.63
CA SER A 367 6.94 -45.37 8.53
C SER A 367 7.37 -45.56 9.99
N THR A 368 7.85 -44.50 10.64
CA THR A 368 8.02 -44.44 12.09
C THR A 368 7.06 -43.40 12.69
N PRO A 369 6.25 -43.74 13.71
CA PRO A 369 5.31 -42.79 14.31
C PRO A 369 6.00 -41.95 15.39
N PHE A 370 6.03 -40.63 15.21
CA PHE A 370 6.43 -39.71 16.28
C PHE A 370 5.17 -39.24 17.03
N SER A 371 5.00 -39.68 18.27
CA SER A 371 3.94 -39.20 19.16
C SER A 371 4.50 -38.12 20.09
N SER A 372 3.81 -36.99 20.22
CA SER A 372 4.10 -35.97 21.24
C SER A 372 2.81 -35.23 21.62
N PRO A 373 2.59 -34.91 22.92
CA PRO A 373 1.29 -34.48 23.41
C PRO A 373 1.09 -32.96 23.34
N PHE A 374 -0.12 -32.53 22.97
CA PHE A 374 -0.55 -31.14 23.19
C PHE A 374 -1.02 -30.95 24.63
N SER A 375 -0.21 -30.26 25.44
CA SER A 375 -0.65 -29.72 26.72
C SER A 375 -1.44 -28.42 26.50
N SER A 376 -2.73 -28.45 26.82
CA SER A 376 -3.60 -27.27 26.83
C SER A 376 -3.16 -26.28 27.91
N MET A 377 -2.74 -25.06 27.52
CA MET A 377 -2.57 -23.95 28.46
C MET A 377 -3.83 -23.08 28.54
N ASN A 378 -4.18 -22.77 29.78
CA ASN A 378 -5.43 -22.13 30.18
C ASN A 378 -5.25 -20.60 30.16
N ILE A 379 -6.01 -19.87 29.33
CA ILE A 379 -5.94 -18.40 29.28
C ILE A 379 -6.83 -17.84 30.40
N SER A 380 -6.21 -17.57 31.56
CA SER A 380 -6.88 -16.90 32.68
C SER A 380 -6.95 -15.38 32.47
N SER A 381 -8.14 -14.83 32.74
CA SER A 381 -8.48 -13.41 32.61
C SER A 381 -7.63 -12.50 33.49
N TRP A 382 -7.08 -11.42 32.90
CA TRP A 382 -6.59 -10.26 33.65
C TRP A 382 -7.51 -9.05 33.40
N SER A 383 -8.03 -8.49 34.49
CA SER A 383 -8.98 -7.38 34.50
C SER A 383 -8.45 -6.23 35.34
N SER A 384 -8.51 -5.00 34.82
CA SER A 384 -8.30 -3.73 35.55
C SER A 384 -6.86 -3.52 36.08
N ILE A 385 -6.32 -2.31 36.28
CA ILE A 385 -6.90 -1.04 36.74
C ILE A 385 -6.24 0.14 35.99
N ALA A 386 -6.97 1.23 35.79
CA ALA A 386 -6.42 2.50 35.29
C ALA A 386 -6.71 3.65 36.28
N PRO A 387 -5.74 4.54 36.57
CA PRO A 387 -5.98 5.77 37.34
C PRO A 387 -6.43 6.94 36.42
N PRO A 388 -7.24 7.89 36.91
CA PRO A 388 -7.71 9.03 36.12
C PRO A 388 -6.67 10.18 36.08
N ALA A 389 -6.53 10.81 34.92
CA ALA A 389 -5.82 12.08 34.77
C ALA A 389 -6.81 13.25 34.84
N SER A 390 -6.49 14.28 35.62
CA SER A 390 -7.27 15.51 35.73
C SER A 390 -6.48 16.71 35.21
N SER A 391 -7.12 17.56 34.41
CA SER A 391 -6.56 18.83 33.93
C SER A 391 -7.70 19.86 33.74
N PRO A 392 -7.52 21.13 34.15
CA PRO A 392 -8.58 22.14 34.10
C PRO A 392 -8.74 22.78 32.69
N PRO A 393 -9.86 23.46 32.42
CA PRO A 393 -10.18 23.98 31.09
C PRO A 393 -9.60 25.39 30.84
N SER A 394 -9.24 25.67 29.58
CA SER A 394 -8.97 27.01 29.06
C SER A 394 -10.16 27.54 28.25
N PRO A 395 -10.43 28.86 28.25
CA PRO A 395 -11.66 29.43 27.68
C PRO A 395 -11.61 29.60 26.16
N ALA A 396 -12.78 29.55 25.52
CA ALA A 396 -12.97 29.75 24.09
C ALA A 396 -13.25 31.22 23.73
N PRO A 397 -12.73 31.74 22.60
CA PRO A 397 -13.17 33.01 22.01
C PRO A 397 -14.29 32.82 20.97
N SER A 398 -15.31 33.68 21.03
CA SER A 398 -16.43 33.72 20.07
C SER A 398 -16.01 34.31 18.70
N PRO A 399 -16.62 33.88 17.58
CA PRO A 399 -16.17 34.29 16.25
C PRO A 399 -16.82 35.58 15.73
N THR A 400 -16.02 36.53 15.26
CA THR A 400 -16.46 37.62 14.38
C THR A 400 -16.55 37.14 12.93
N ARG A 401 -17.67 37.47 12.26
CA ARG A 401 -18.03 37.01 10.92
C ARG A 401 -17.29 37.80 9.82
N ALA A 402 -16.10 37.35 9.43
CA ALA A 402 -15.41 37.85 8.24
C ALA A 402 -15.90 37.18 6.94
N MET A 403 -15.97 37.93 5.84
CA MET A 403 -16.27 37.40 4.51
C MET A 403 -15.16 36.47 4.01
N MET A 404 -15.53 35.44 3.25
CA MET A 404 -14.59 34.42 2.77
C MET A 404 -13.87 34.87 1.51
N GLU A 405 -12.53 34.90 1.54
CA GLU A 405 -11.68 35.08 0.37
C GLU A 405 -10.95 33.77 0.04
N TRP A 406 -10.95 33.40 -1.25
CA TRP A 406 -10.40 32.13 -1.73
C TRP A 406 -8.90 32.23 -1.99
N VAL A 407 -8.07 31.96 -0.97
CA VAL A 407 -6.60 32.01 -1.13
C VAL A 407 -6.04 30.73 -1.74
N MET A 408 -6.05 30.68 -3.08
CA MET A 408 -5.14 29.85 -3.87
C MET A 408 -3.79 30.57 -4.02
N PRO A 409 -2.65 29.86 -4.08
CA PRO A 409 -1.51 30.37 -4.85
C PRO A 409 -1.95 30.40 -6.32
N ALA A 410 -2.08 31.60 -6.90
CA ALA A 410 -2.68 31.76 -8.22
C ALA A 410 -1.82 31.09 -9.31
N PRO A 411 -2.40 30.22 -10.18
CA PRO A 411 -1.74 29.85 -11.42
C PRO A 411 -1.71 31.09 -12.34
N TYR A 412 -0.52 31.45 -12.81
CA TYR A 412 -0.31 32.63 -13.66
C TYR A 412 -1.09 32.47 -14.98
N ARG A 413 -2.02 33.40 -15.25
CA ARG A 413 -2.79 33.46 -16.50
C ARG A 413 -2.30 34.67 -17.30
N PRO A 414 -1.91 34.53 -18.58
CA PRO A 414 -1.47 35.66 -19.38
C PRO A 414 -2.62 36.66 -19.60
N SER A 415 -2.30 37.94 -19.46
CA SER A 415 -3.24 39.06 -19.54
C SER A 415 -3.49 39.51 -20.98
N PRO A 416 -4.71 39.97 -21.30
CA PRO A 416 -4.89 41.08 -22.24
C PRO A 416 -5.60 42.31 -21.62
N ALA A 417 -5.46 43.43 -22.33
CA ALA A 417 -5.73 44.82 -21.96
C ALA A 417 -7.10 45.18 -21.31
N PRO A 418 -7.20 46.32 -20.59
CA PRO A 418 -8.39 46.70 -19.82
C PRO A 418 -9.44 47.44 -20.65
N VAL A 419 -10.72 47.27 -20.29
CA VAL A 419 -11.83 48.10 -20.76
C VAL A 419 -12.76 48.49 -19.60
N ALA A 420 -13.01 49.79 -19.50
CA ALA A 420 -14.06 50.55 -18.80
C ALA A 420 -14.85 49.90 -17.64
N THR A 421 -14.73 50.52 -16.46
CA THR A 421 -15.67 50.39 -15.33
C THR A 421 -16.88 51.30 -15.47
N THR A 422 -18.06 50.80 -15.06
CA THR A 422 -19.21 51.62 -14.64
C THR A 422 -19.78 51.05 -13.33
N PRO A 423 -20.13 51.89 -12.34
CA PRO A 423 -20.71 51.42 -11.08
C PRO A 423 -22.25 51.46 -11.13
N PHE A 424 -22.89 50.43 -10.58
CA PHE A 424 -24.32 50.47 -10.23
C PHE A 424 -24.47 50.40 -8.71
N ALA A 425 -25.30 51.25 -8.13
CA ALA A 425 -25.38 51.47 -6.69
C ALA A 425 -26.53 50.70 -6.01
N ALA A 426 -26.24 50.24 -4.79
CA ALA A 426 -27.13 50.00 -3.65
C ALA A 426 -28.60 49.61 -3.88
N ALA A 427 -28.94 48.37 -3.49
CA ALA A 427 -30.27 48.04 -2.98
C ALA A 427 -30.37 48.42 -1.49
N VAL A 428 -31.45 49.11 -1.10
CA VAL A 428 -31.78 49.41 0.31
C VAL A 428 -32.65 48.29 0.87
N ALA A 429 -32.38 47.90 2.11
CA ALA A 429 -33.09 46.83 2.80
C ALA A 429 -34.45 47.28 3.36
N SER A 430 -35.38 46.33 3.48
CA SER A 430 -36.52 46.43 4.40
C SER A 430 -36.63 45.16 5.25
N ARG A 431 -36.62 45.34 6.57
CA ARG A 431 -37.01 44.32 7.55
C ARG A 431 -38.54 44.33 7.66
N SER A 432 -39.16 43.17 7.76
CA SER A 432 -40.32 43.02 8.64
C SER A 432 -40.16 41.75 9.48
N THR A 433 -40.49 41.90 10.75
CA THR A 433 -40.73 40.80 11.68
C THR A 433 -42.03 40.10 11.32
N ASP A 434 -42.18 38.83 11.67
CA ASP A 434 -43.23 38.47 12.63
C ASP A 434 -43.04 37.11 13.30
N ARG A 435 -43.50 37.05 14.56
CA ARG A 435 -43.61 35.85 15.40
C ARG A 435 -45.09 35.43 15.42
N VAL A 436 -45.42 34.17 15.17
CA VAL A 436 -46.66 33.56 15.71
C VAL A 436 -46.45 32.11 16.13
N ALA A 437 -46.90 31.83 17.36
CA ALA A 437 -47.35 30.56 17.99
C ALA A 437 -46.58 29.24 17.81
N ALA A 438 -46.30 28.62 18.96
CA ALA A 438 -46.10 27.18 19.09
C ALA A 438 -47.45 26.45 19.29
N SER A 439 -47.51 25.17 18.93
CA SER A 439 -48.38 24.20 19.60
C SER A 439 -47.79 22.78 19.49
N PRO A 440 -47.88 21.95 20.54
CA PRO A 440 -47.27 20.62 20.55
C PRO A 440 -48.28 19.54 20.14
N MET A 441 -47.85 18.49 19.42
CA MET A 441 -48.40 17.15 19.67
C MET A 441 -47.60 15.98 19.07
N ARG A 442 -47.67 14.87 19.82
CA ARG A 442 -47.55 13.45 19.41
C ARG A 442 -46.18 12.91 19.01
N SER A 443 -45.59 12.21 19.98
CA SER A 443 -44.65 11.12 19.77
C SER A 443 -45.26 10.01 18.91
N SER A 444 -44.64 9.71 17.77
CA SER A 444 -44.87 8.50 16.98
C SER A 444 -43.73 7.51 17.22
N ALA A 445 -44.08 6.26 17.54
CA ALA A 445 -43.11 5.25 17.92
C ALA A 445 -42.15 4.88 16.78
N LEU A 446 -40.88 4.67 17.12
CA LEU A 446 -39.85 4.11 16.24
C LEU A 446 -40.30 2.75 15.67
N ARG A 447 -40.59 2.71 14.37
CA ARG A 447 -40.67 1.43 13.63
C ARG A 447 -39.34 1.16 12.94
N ARG A 448 -38.69 0.10 13.43
CA ARG A 448 -37.82 -0.85 12.72
C ARG A 448 -37.35 -0.42 11.32
N PHE A 449 -36.05 -0.15 11.18
CA PHE A 449 -35.42 -0.01 9.87
C PHE A 449 -35.35 -1.38 9.17
N ASP A 450 -36.11 -1.55 8.08
CA ASP A 450 -35.89 -2.65 7.14
C ASP A 450 -34.79 -2.24 6.16
N ILE A 451 -33.56 -2.69 6.42
CA ILE A 451 -32.47 -2.61 5.45
C ILE A 451 -32.74 -3.69 4.39
N VAL A 452 -33.33 -3.30 3.27
CA VAL A 452 -33.50 -4.16 2.09
C VAL A 452 -32.17 -4.23 1.33
N GLY A 453 -31.24 -5.00 1.87
CA GLY A 453 -30.12 -5.55 1.12
C GLY A 453 -30.53 -6.87 0.43
N PRO A 454 -29.87 -7.27 -0.67
CA PRO A 454 -30.12 -8.56 -1.29
C PRO A 454 -29.81 -9.69 -0.29
N ARG A 455 -30.83 -10.50 0.03
CA ARG A 455 -30.71 -11.63 0.96
C ARG A 455 -29.97 -12.79 0.29
N THR A 456 -28.66 -12.87 0.49
CA THR A 456 -27.89 -14.12 0.38
C THR A 456 -27.17 -14.42 1.69
N HIS A 457 -27.95 -14.82 2.70
CA HIS A 457 -27.42 -15.46 3.90
C HIS A 457 -26.89 -16.86 3.55
N ALA A 458 -25.67 -16.92 3.03
CA ALA A 458 -24.83 -18.11 3.04
C ALA A 458 -23.73 -17.88 4.08
N ILE A 459 -24.04 -18.13 5.36
CA ILE A 459 -22.99 -18.23 6.38
C ILE A 459 -22.28 -19.56 6.14
N LEU A 460 -21.23 -19.53 5.31
CA LEU A 460 -20.26 -20.60 5.23
C LEU A 460 -19.48 -20.63 6.55
N VAL A 461 -19.97 -21.44 7.49
CA VAL A 461 -19.19 -21.82 8.67
C VAL A 461 -18.02 -22.65 8.16
N ALA A 462 -16.82 -22.07 8.18
CA ALA A 462 -15.60 -22.72 7.75
C ALA A 462 -15.14 -23.77 8.78
N HIS A 463 -15.86 -24.90 8.85
CA HIS A 463 -15.33 -26.12 9.46
C HIS A 463 -14.61 -26.94 8.38
N ASN A 464 -13.35 -27.28 8.67
CA ASN A 464 -12.49 -28.22 7.95
C ASN A 464 -12.15 -27.85 6.49
N LEU A 465 -11.24 -26.88 6.33
CA LEU A 465 -10.34 -26.88 5.18
C LEU A 465 -9.11 -27.77 5.46
N SER A 466 -8.67 -28.53 4.45
CA SER A 466 -7.56 -29.47 4.53
C SER A 466 -6.23 -28.77 4.83
N HIS A 467 -5.39 -29.37 5.69
CA HIS A 467 -4.03 -28.92 6.03
C HIS A 467 -3.01 -28.97 4.88
N THR A 468 -3.45 -29.10 3.63
CA THR A 468 -2.59 -29.33 2.45
C THR A 468 -2.27 -28.04 1.67
N LEU A 469 -2.35 -26.88 2.31
CA LEU A 469 -1.89 -25.58 1.79
C LEU A 469 -1.17 -24.81 2.88
N HIS A 470 0.06 -25.23 3.18
CA HIS A 470 1.14 -24.42 3.74
C HIS A 470 2.48 -24.99 3.27
#